data_AF-A0A9E5W500-F1
#
_entry.id   AF-A0A9E5W500-F1
#
_cell.length_a   1.000
_cell.length_b   1.000
_cell.length_c   1.000
_cell.angle_alpha   90.00
_cell.angle_beta   90.00
_cell.angle_gamma   90.00
#
_symmetry.space_group_name_H-M   'P 1'
#
loop_
_entity.id
_entity.type
_entity.pdbx_description
1 polymer ?
#
loop_
_entity_poly.entity_id
_entity_poly.type
_entity_poly.pdbx_seq_one_letter_code
_entity_poly.pdbx_strand_id
1 'polypeptide(L)'
;MVDLVGIHTVMVLTQRALWMTRQKYGEAELIHFDEGGFSFKELEILDRERLKALVEEFVSTMLGILAGLLGKEFTEKLAHEIDELLELTEVQLEQDCYRD
;
A
#
# COMPACT_ATOMS: atom_id res chain seq x y z
N MET A 1 3.09 19.83 -17.86
CA MET A 1 3.11 18.65 -18.76
C MET A 1 3.78 17.46 -18.09
N VAL A 2 4.98 17.63 -17.51
CA VAL A 2 5.69 16.57 -16.78
C VAL A 2 4.88 16.06 -15.57
N ASP A 3 4.25 16.96 -14.80
CA ASP A 3 3.45 16.59 -13.62
C ASP A 3 2.23 15.72 -13.98
N LEU A 4 1.59 16.01 -15.11
CA LEU A 4 0.42 15.25 -15.58
C LEU A 4 0.81 13.83 -15.99
N VAL A 5 1.97 13.67 -16.64
CA VAL A 5 2.51 12.35 -17.00
C VAL A 5 2.93 11.58 -15.75
N GLY A 6 3.52 12.26 -14.76
CA GLY A 6 3.87 11.66 -13.47
C GLY A 6 2.64 11.14 -12.73
N ILE A 7 1.60 11.98 -12.58
CA ILE A 7 0.34 11.61 -11.92
C ILE A 7 -0.33 10.43 -12.63
N HIS A 8 -0.46 10.48 -13.96
CA HIS A 8 -1.04 9.37 -14.71
C HIS A 8 -0.23 8.09 -14.59
N THR A 9 1.10 8.20 -14.55
CA THR A 9 1.96 7.03 -14.35
C THR A 9 1.66 6.41 -12.98
N VAL A 10 1.66 7.20 -11.90
CA VAL A 10 1.31 6.71 -10.56
C VAL A 10 -0.07 6.05 -10.54
N MET A 11 -1.09 6.68 -11.14
CA MET A 11 -2.44 6.11 -11.22
C MET A 11 -2.46 4.74 -11.90
N VAL A 12 -1.77 4.59 -13.04
CA VAL A 12 -1.71 3.32 -13.78
C VAL A 12 -0.98 2.24 -12.96
N LEU A 13 0.10 2.59 -12.28
CA LEU A 13 0.84 1.65 -11.44
C LEU A 13 0.01 1.19 -10.25
N THR A 14 -0.69 2.13 -9.61
CA THR A 14 -1.63 1.83 -8.53
C THR A 14 -2.76 0.92 -8.97
N GLN A 15 -3.40 1.21 -10.11
CA GLN A 15 -4.46 0.35 -10.67
C GLN A 15 -3.93 -1.05 -10.98
N ARG A 16 -2.70 -1.15 -11.51
CA ARG A 16 -2.06 -2.44 -11.79
C ARG A 16 -1.78 -3.23 -10.52
N ALA A 17 -1.25 -2.59 -9.48
CA ALA A 17 -1.01 -3.25 -8.20
C ALA A 17 -2.31 -3.79 -7.60
N LEU A 18 -3.36 -2.95 -7.59
CA LEU A 18 -4.67 -3.34 -7.08
C LEU A 18 -5.25 -4.52 -7.84
N TRP A 19 -5.14 -4.52 -9.18
CA TRP A 19 -5.57 -5.64 -10.01
C TRP A 19 -4.82 -6.93 -9.67
N MET A 20 -3.51 -6.87 -9.45
CA MET A 20 -2.69 -8.03 -9.07
C MET A 20 -3.06 -8.55 -7.66
N THR A 21 -3.26 -7.68 -6.69
CA THR A 21 -3.71 -8.06 -5.34
C THR A 21 -5.07 -8.73 -5.38
N ARG A 22 -6.01 -8.26 -6.21
CA ARG A 22 -7.33 -8.88 -6.44
C ARG A 22 -7.26 -10.30 -7.00
N GLN A 23 -6.18 -10.66 -7.71
CA GLN A 23 -6.00 -12.05 -8.18
C GLN A 23 -5.70 -13.02 -7.03
N LYS A 24 -5.19 -12.51 -5.89
CA LYS A 24 -4.81 -13.32 -4.72
C LYS A 24 -5.82 -13.21 -3.58
N TYR A 25 -6.42 -12.04 -3.41
CA TYR A 25 -7.38 -11.73 -2.35
C TYR A 25 -8.64 -11.11 -2.96
N GLY A 26 -9.77 -11.85 -2.92
CA GLY A 26 -11.04 -11.34 -3.45
C GLY A 26 -11.53 -10.10 -2.70
N GLU A 27 -11.19 -9.99 -1.42
CA GLU A 27 -11.51 -8.86 -0.56
C GLU A 27 -10.84 -7.56 -1.00
N ALA A 28 -9.81 -7.61 -1.85
CA ALA A 28 -9.19 -6.42 -2.44
C ALA A 28 -10.12 -5.69 -3.44
N GLU A 29 -11.28 -6.26 -3.78
CA GLU A 29 -12.35 -5.54 -4.46
C GLU A 29 -12.90 -4.37 -3.64
N LEU A 30 -12.81 -4.44 -2.31
CA LEU A 30 -13.27 -3.41 -1.37
C LEU A 30 -12.31 -2.21 -1.26
N ILE A 31 -11.12 -2.30 -1.87
CA ILE A 31 -10.22 -1.16 -2.02
C ILE A 31 -10.69 -0.36 -3.23
N HIS A 32 -11.10 0.88 -2.98
CA HIS A 32 -11.49 1.83 -4.02
C HIS A 32 -10.36 2.85 -4.22
N PHE A 33 -10.04 3.12 -5.48
CA PHE A 33 -9.02 4.10 -5.87
C PHE A 33 -9.56 5.01 -6.96
N ASP A 34 -9.56 6.32 -6.70
CA ASP A 34 -9.93 7.37 -7.66
C ASP A 34 -8.94 8.54 -7.61
N GLU A 35 -9.27 9.65 -8.29
CA GLU A 35 -8.42 10.85 -8.33
C GLU A 35 -8.21 11.49 -6.96
N GLY A 36 -9.07 11.21 -5.98
CA GLY A 36 -8.95 11.64 -4.58
C GLY A 36 -8.10 10.72 -3.70
N GLY A 37 -7.64 9.58 -4.22
CA GLY A 37 -6.79 8.63 -3.51
C GLY A 37 -7.49 7.31 -3.18
N PHE A 38 -7.09 6.69 -2.07
CA PHE A 38 -7.62 5.39 -1.64
C PHE A 38 -8.72 5.54 -0.60
N SER A 39 -9.74 4.70 -0.73
CA SER A 39 -10.74 4.45 0.32
C SER A 39 -10.67 2.99 0.75
N PHE A 40 -10.50 2.80 2.06
CA PHE A 40 -10.39 1.49 2.72
C PHE A 40 -11.58 1.20 3.65
N LYS A 41 -12.61 2.05 3.65
CA LYS A 41 -13.72 2.00 4.61
C LYS A 41 -14.45 0.65 4.63
N GLU A 42 -14.56 0.01 3.47
CA GLU A 42 -15.26 -1.27 3.35
C GLU A 42 -14.44 -2.45 3.88
N LEU A 43 -13.14 -2.27 4.14
CA LEU A 43 -12.27 -3.29 4.72
C LEU A 43 -12.46 -3.47 6.24
N GLU A 44 -13.20 -2.59 6.90
CA GLU A 44 -13.52 -2.68 8.33
C GLU A 44 -14.28 -3.97 8.70
N ILE A 45 -14.89 -4.64 7.71
CA ILE A 45 -15.57 -5.92 7.88
C ILE A 45 -14.60 -7.11 8.06
N LEU A 46 -13.33 -6.92 7.72
CA LEU A 46 -12.31 -7.97 7.80
C LEU A 46 -11.73 -8.05 9.22
N ASP A 47 -11.34 -9.25 9.62
CA ASP A 47 -10.53 -9.41 10.82
C ASP A 47 -9.12 -8.82 10.61
N ARG A 48 -8.44 -8.53 11.73
CA ARG A 48 -7.13 -7.85 11.73
C ARG A 48 -6.06 -8.63 10.97
N GLU A 49 -6.02 -9.95 11.07
CA GLU A 49 -5.00 -10.76 10.39
C GLU A 49 -5.22 -10.75 8.87
N ARG A 50 -6.47 -10.88 8.44
CA ARG A 50 -6.87 -10.80 7.04
C ARG A 50 -6.57 -9.43 6.45
N LEU A 51 -6.89 -8.37 7.19
CA LEU A 51 -6.62 -6.99 6.78
C LEU A 51 -5.10 -6.76 6.64
N LYS A 52 -4.31 -7.21 7.61
CA LYS A 52 -2.85 -7.11 7.57
C LYS A 52 -2.28 -7.80 6.33
N ALA A 53 -2.64 -9.05 6.08
CA ALA A 53 -2.15 -9.81 4.93
C ALA A 53 -2.53 -9.16 3.59
N LEU A 54 -3.74 -8.62 3.47
CA LEU A 54 -4.21 -7.89 2.29
C LEU A 54 -3.36 -6.63 2.03
N VAL A 55 -3.14 -5.83 3.07
CA VAL A 55 -2.35 -4.59 2.98
C VAL A 55 -0.89 -4.90 2.65
N GLU A 56 -0.30 -5.90 3.32
CA GLU A 56 1.08 -6.35 3.05
C GLU A 56 1.25 -6.79 1.59
N GLU A 57 0.33 -7.60 1.06
CA GLU A 57 0.37 -8.02 -0.35
C GLU A 57 0.22 -6.84 -1.31
N PHE A 58 -0.67 -5.88 -1.01
CA PHE A 58 -0.85 -4.69 -1.82
C PHE A 58 0.42 -3.82 -1.87
N VAL A 59 1.01 -3.54 -0.70
CA VAL A 59 2.25 -2.77 -0.58
C VAL A 59 3.41 -3.49 -1.25
N SER A 60 3.57 -4.80 -1.01
CA SER A 60 4.60 -5.61 -1.64
C SER A 60 4.48 -5.62 -3.17
N THR A 61 3.26 -5.70 -3.69
CA THR A 61 3.00 -5.61 -5.14
C THR A 61 3.38 -4.24 -5.70
N MET A 62 3.01 -3.15 -5.01
CA MET A 62 3.41 -1.79 -5.38
C MET A 62 4.94 -1.65 -5.41
N LEU A 63 5.63 -2.13 -4.38
CA LEU A 63 7.09 -2.12 -4.32
C LEU A 63 7.71 -2.94 -5.44
N GLY A 64 7.19 -4.13 -5.75
CA GLY A 64 7.67 -4.94 -6.86
C GLY A 64 7.54 -4.23 -8.21
N ILE A 65 6.45 -3.49 -8.43
CA ILE A 65 6.27 -2.67 -9.63
C ILE A 65 7.27 -1.51 -9.67
N LEU A 66 7.48 -0.82 -8.55
CA LEU A 66 8.47 0.26 -8.44
C LEU A 66 9.90 -0.26 -8.64
N ALA A 67 10.24 -1.46 -8.13
CA ALA A 67 11.53 -2.13 -8.39
C ALA A 67 11.79 -2.37 -9.86
N GLY A 68 10.76 -2.79 -10.59
CA GLY A 68 10.87 -2.99 -12.03
C GLY A 68 11.13 -1.69 -12.80
N LEU A 69 10.71 -0.54 -12.26
CA LEU A 69 10.80 0.76 -12.93
C LEU A 69 12.04 1.56 -12.53
N LEU A 70 12.36 1.59 -11.24
CA LEU A 70 13.43 2.39 -10.65
C LEU A 70 14.75 1.62 -10.54
N GLY A 71 14.70 0.29 -10.68
CA GLY A 71 15.81 -0.60 -10.39
C GLY A 71 15.86 -1.01 -8.92
N LYS A 72 16.53 -2.15 -8.68
CA LYS A 72 16.57 -2.84 -7.40
C LYS A 72 17.09 -1.97 -6.24
N GLU A 73 18.14 -1.20 -6.49
CA GLU A 73 18.81 -0.38 -5.46
C GLU A 73 17.91 0.73 -4.89
N PHE A 74 17.09 1.36 -5.72
CA PHE A 74 16.14 2.39 -5.27
C PHE A 74 14.96 1.80 -4.51
N THR A 75 14.58 0.56 -4.83
CA THR A 75 13.44 -0.07 -4.15
C THR A 75 13.81 -0.69 -2.82
N GLU A 76 15.04 -1.19 -2.67
CA GLU A 76 15.54 -1.61 -1.37
C GLU A 76 15.60 -0.44 -0.38
N LYS A 77 16.00 0.75 -0.84
CA LYS A 77 15.94 1.97 -0.01
C LYS A 77 14.51 2.34 0.38
N LEU A 78 13.59 2.33 -0.58
CA LEU A 78 12.18 2.65 -0.32
C LEU A 78 11.51 1.63 0.61
N ALA A 79 11.82 0.34 0.47
CA ALA A 79 11.31 -0.70 1.36
C ALA A 79 11.82 -0.50 2.79
N HIS A 80 13.11 -0.14 2.94
CA HIS A 80 13.68 0.17 4.25
C HIS A 80 13.03 1.39 4.90
N GLU A 81 12.80 2.47 4.16
CA GLU A 81 12.10 3.66 4.66
C GLU A 81 10.65 3.33 5.07
N ILE A 82 9.98 2.43 4.36
CA ILE A 82 8.63 1.96 4.72
C ILE A 82 8.66 1.11 5.99
N ASP A 83 9.63 0.21 6.15
CA ASP A 83 9.79 -0.58 7.37
C ASP A 83 10.04 0.34 8.57
N GLU A 84 10.91 1.35 8.44
CA GLU A 84 11.14 2.36 9.49
C GLU A 84 9.84 3.13 9.83
N LEU A 85 9.04 3.50 8.81
CA LEU A 85 7.75 4.15 9.03
C LEU A 85 6.74 3.23 9.74
N LEU A 86 6.73 1.94 9.40
CA LEU A 86 5.85 0.94 10.01
C LEU A 86 6.22 0.69 11.48
N GLU A 87 7.52 0.57 11.80
CA GLU A 87 8.03 0.46 13.17
C GLU A 87 7.65 1.69 14.03
N LEU A 88 7.71 2.89 13.45
CA LEU A 88 7.28 4.11 14.14
C LEU A 88 5.77 4.13 14.44
N THR A 89 4.93 3.61 13.54
CA THR A 89 3.48 3.46 13.80
C THR A 89 3.15 2.40 14.84
N GLU A 90 3.90 1.29 14.93
CA GLU A 90 3.71 0.30 15.99
C GLU A 90 4.05 0.89 17.37
N VAL A 91 5.15 1.65 17.48
CA VAL A 91 5.53 2.36 18.72
C VAL A 91 4.47 3.40 19.13
N GLN A 92 3.86 4.10 18.18
CA GLN A 92 2.79 5.07 18.48
C GLN A 92 1.48 4.40 18.91
N LEU A 93 1.11 3.26 18.30
CA LEU A 93 -0.07 2.50 18.71
C LEU A 93 0.09 1.88 20.12
N GLU A 94 1.30 1.47 20.51
CA GLU A 94 1.59 1.01 21.88
C GLU A 94 1.53 2.15 22.91
N GLN A 95 1.97 3.36 22.53
CA GLN A 95 1.92 4.53 23.43
C GLN A 95 0.51 5.05 23.67
N ASP A 96 -0.37 5.00 22.67
CA ASP A 96 -1.78 5.39 22.83
C ASP A 96 -2.57 4.36 23.65
N CYS A 97 -2.25 3.07 23.55
CA CYS A 97 -2.85 2.02 24.39
C CYS A 97 -2.45 2.10 25.88
N TYR A 98 -1.38 2.82 26.22
CA TYR A 98 -0.92 3.03 27.61
C TYR A 98 -1.47 4.32 28.24
N ARG A 99 -2.28 5.08 27.50
CA ARG A 99 -2.76 6.41 27.89
C ARG A 99 -4.26 6.50 28.21
N ASP A 100 -4.95 5.36 28.23
CA ASP A 100 -6.32 5.18 28.76
C ASP A 100 -6.30 4.52 30.16
#